data_AF-A0A094AA23-F1
#
_entry.id   AF-A0A094AA23-F1
#
_cell.length_a   1.000
_cell.length_b   1.000
_cell.length_c   1.000
_cell.angle_alpha   90.00
_cell.angle_beta   90.00
_cell.angle_gamma   90.00
#
_symmetry.space_group_name_H-M   'P 1'
#
loop_
_entity.id
_entity.type
_entity.pdbx_description
1 polymer ?
#
loop_
_entity_poly.entity_id
_entity_poly.type
_entity_poly.pdbx_seq_one_letter_code
_entity_poly.pdbx_strand_id
1 'polypeptide(L)'
;MSAANPHLPADFDATQQNITIYTSDGTPVITAIPMINQFNTQNNEICVVYGCQLGASLIMFLVVLLTTRASKCKSPIFVLNALSLIISFLRSLLQILYYIGPWTEIYRYLSNDYSTIPRSAYGNSVAATLLTFFLLMTIEASLVLQTNVVCKTMSNRIRWPVTALSMVVSLLAVAFRFALTIRNVEGILGAIVKADTLMLGRASLIAETASLWFFCTIFVIKLGWTLYQRKKLGLKQWGPMQIITIMAGCTMIIPCKYHPTFQKETN
;
A
#
# COMPACT_ATOMS: atom_id res chain seq x y z
N MET A 1 22.46 23.45 49.33
CA MET A 1 22.12 22.01 49.45
C MET A 1 22.43 21.36 48.12
N SER A 2 23.60 20.74 48.00
CA SER A 2 24.02 20.05 46.78
C SER A 2 23.19 18.77 46.68
N ALA A 3 22.34 18.66 45.65
CA ALA A 3 21.63 17.42 45.37
C ALA A 3 22.69 16.36 45.08
N ALA A 4 22.83 15.39 46.00
CA ALA A 4 23.67 14.22 45.76
C ALA A 4 23.19 13.57 44.46
N ASN A 5 24.05 13.51 43.44
CA ASN A 5 23.76 12.74 42.24
C ASN A 5 23.49 11.30 42.68
N PRO A 6 22.29 10.74 42.43
CA PRO A 6 22.03 9.36 42.78
C PRO A 6 23.02 8.49 42.02
N HIS A 7 23.86 7.75 42.74
CA HIS A 7 24.75 6.75 42.15
C HIS A 7 23.88 5.64 41.57
N LEU A 8 23.72 5.65 40.24
CA LEU A 8 23.05 4.58 39.51
C LEU A 8 23.91 3.30 39.59
N PRO A 9 23.27 2.12 39.63
CA PRO A 9 23.98 0.84 39.54
C PRO A 9 24.93 0.78 38.33
N ALA A 10 26.06 0.09 38.44
CA ALA A 10 27.04 -0.02 37.35
C ALA A 10 26.49 -0.75 36.11
N ASP A 11 25.45 -1.55 36.29
CA ASP A 11 24.68 -2.29 35.29
C ASP A 11 23.39 -1.56 34.85
N PHE A 12 23.17 -0.32 35.29
CA PHE A 12 21.99 0.44 34.92
C PHE A 12 22.02 0.83 33.44
N ASP A 13 21.07 0.29 32.67
CA ASP A 13 20.83 0.68 31.29
C ASP A 13 19.73 1.74 31.21
N ALA A 14 20.14 2.99 30.96
CA ALA A 14 19.24 4.12 30.78
C ALA A 14 18.27 3.94 29.59
N THR A 15 18.53 3.01 28.67
CA THR A 15 17.65 2.73 27.52
C THR A 15 16.53 1.74 27.85
N GLN A 16 16.60 1.05 29.00
CA GLN A 16 15.61 0.06 29.45
C GLN A 16 14.72 0.58 30.59
N GLN A 17 14.85 1.85 30.97
CA GLN A 17 14.08 2.41 32.07
C GLN A 17 12.58 2.53 31.74
N ASN A 18 11.77 2.52 32.79
CA ASN A 18 10.35 2.78 32.72
C ASN A 18 10.06 4.26 32.96
N ILE A 19 9.07 4.78 32.24
CA ILE A 19 8.55 6.13 32.38
C ILE A 19 7.07 6.02 32.75
N THR A 20 6.67 6.79 33.75
CA THR A 20 5.26 6.92 34.12
C THR A 20 4.71 8.19 33.48
N ILE A 21 3.67 8.02 32.68
CA ILE A 21 2.83 9.11 32.19
C ILE A 21 1.48 9.04 32.91
N TYR A 22 0.82 10.18 33.09
CA TYR A 22 -0.50 10.23 33.70
C TYR A 22 -1.54 10.46 32.62
N THR A 23 -2.61 9.68 32.64
CA THR A 23 -3.79 9.89 31.79
C THR A 23 -4.57 11.13 32.25
N SER A 24 -5.58 11.54 31.49
CA SER A 24 -6.41 12.71 31.81
C SER A 24 -7.23 12.57 33.10
N ASP A 25 -7.51 11.34 33.53
CA ASP A 25 -8.11 10.98 34.82
C ASP A 25 -7.07 10.84 35.96
N GLY A 26 -5.79 11.04 35.68
CA GLY A 26 -4.71 10.97 36.66
C GLY A 26 -4.21 9.54 36.96
N THR A 27 -4.67 8.53 36.21
CA THR A 27 -4.20 7.15 36.34
C THR A 27 -2.78 7.01 35.77
N PRO A 28 -1.84 6.37 36.50
CA PRO A 28 -0.49 6.18 36.01
C PRO A 28 -0.43 5.07 34.95
N VAL A 29 0.12 5.37 33.79
CA VAL A 29 0.48 4.42 32.74
C VAL A 29 1.99 4.28 32.71
N ILE A 30 2.48 3.08 33.03
CA ILE A 30 3.90 2.75 33.06
C ILE A 30 4.27 2.16 31.71
N THR A 31 5.20 2.79 31.00
CA THR A 31 5.74 2.29 29.73
C THR A 31 7.26 2.21 29.77
N ALA A 32 7.86 1.37 28.96
CA ALA A 32 9.30 1.23 28.87
C ALA A 32 9.86 2.08 27.71
N ILE A 33 11.04 2.69 27.87
CA ILE A 33 11.73 3.42 26.78
C ILE A 33 11.87 2.59 25.49
N PRO A 34 12.16 1.27 25.53
CA PRO A 34 12.22 0.46 24.32
C PRO A 34 10.92 0.46 23.52
N MET A 35 9.75 0.51 24.18
CA MET A 35 8.46 0.57 23.50
C MET A 35 8.26 1.91 22.79
N ILE A 36 8.66 3.02 23.43
CA ILE A 36 8.60 4.36 22.83
C ILE A 36 9.53 4.44 21.62
N ASN A 37 10.75 3.93 21.75
CA ASN A 37 11.72 3.88 20.65
C ASN A 37 11.20 3.03 19.49
N GLN A 38 10.62 1.86 19.78
CA GLN A 38 10.03 0.99 18.76
C GLN A 38 8.88 1.70 18.03
N PHE A 39 7.97 2.34 18.76
CA PHE A 39 6.87 3.10 18.18
C PHE A 39 7.38 4.24 17.28
N ASN A 40 8.38 5.00 17.72
CA ASN A 40 8.98 6.08 16.93
C ASN A 40 9.67 5.54 15.67
N THR A 41 10.48 4.48 15.80
CA THR A 41 11.14 3.82 14.66
C THR A 41 10.11 3.34 13.63
N GLN A 42 9.05 2.67 14.06
CA GLN A 42 7.99 2.19 13.16
C GLN A 42 7.27 3.34 12.45
N ASN A 43 6.92 4.41 13.16
CA ASN A 43 6.30 5.58 12.53
C ASN A 43 7.24 6.25 11.52
N ASN A 44 8.53 6.36 11.83
CA ASN A 44 9.52 6.93 10.93
C ASN A 44 9.71 6.05 9.68
N GLU A 45 9.81 4.74 9.83
CA GLU A 45 9.89 3.79 8.71
C GLU A 45 8.68 3.94 7.78
N ILE A 46 7.47 3.99 8.35
CA ILE A 46 6.24 4.14 7.58
C ILE A 46 6.19 5.50 6.87
N CYS A 47 6.56 6.59 7.55
CA CYS A 47 6.66 7.92 6.96
C CYS A 47 7.65 7.97 5.80
N VAL A 48 8.81 7.33 5.93
CA VAL A 48 9.81 7.25 4.84
C VAL A 48 9.23 6.49 3.65
N VAL A 49 8.57 5.35 3.87
CA VAL A 49 7.93 4.57 2.79
C VAL A 49 6.88 5.40 2.05
N TYR A 50 6.01 6.11 2.77
CA TYR A 50 5.02 6.98 2.14
C TYR A 50 5.64 8.21 1.48
N GLY A 51 6.71 8.76 2.03
CA GLY A 51 7.50 9.82 1.40
C GLY A 51 8.07 9.38 0.05
N CYS A 52 8.66 8.18 -0.01
CA CYS A 52 9.13 7.59 -1.26
C CYS A 52 7.99 7.35 -2.27
N GLN A 53 6.84 6.84 -1.82
CA GLN A 53 5.67 6.64 -2.68
C GLN A 53 5.12 7.96 -3.24
N LEU A 54 5.07 9.00 -2.40
CA LEU A 54 4.66 10.34 -2.81
C LEU A 54 5.59 10.89 -3.91
N GLY A 55 6.90 10.88 -3.69
CA GLY A 55 7.87 11.34 -4.68
C GLY A 55 7.85 10.52 -5.98
N ALA A 56 7.80 9.19 -5.86
CA ALA A 56 7.75 8.30 -7.02
C ALA A 56 6.47 8.50 -7.85
N SER A 57 5.32 8.64 -7.21
CA SER A 57 4.04 8.88 -7.91
C SER A 57 4.04 10.21 -8.67
N LEU A 58 4.60 11.27 -8.09
CA LEU A 58 4.74 12.57 -8.75
C LEU A 58 5.68 12.52 -9.95
N ILE A 59 6.87 11.93 -9.79
CA ILE A 59 7.86 11.80 -10.87
C ILE A 59 7.26 10.96 -12.01
N MET A 60 6.64 9.82 -11.68
CA MET A 60 6.00 8.97 -12.68
C MET A 60 4.86 9.68 -13.41
N PHE A 61 4.08 10.52 -12.71
CA PHE A 61 3.04 11.32 -13.34
C PHE A 61 3.62 12.30 -14.35
N LEU A 62 4.68 13.03 -13.99
CA LEU A 62 5.36 13.95 -14.89
C LEU A 62 5.98 13.22 -16.09
N VAL A 63 6.66 12.10 -15.87
CA VAL A 63 7.25 11.29 -16.93
C VAL A 63 6.17 10.80 -17.90
N VAL A 64 5.06 10.28 -17.40
CA VAL A 64 3.94 9.78 -18.22
C VAL A 64 3.30 10.92 -19.02
N LEU A 65 3.14 12.11 -18.43
CA LEU A 65 2.62 13.28 -19.16
C LEU A 65 3.56 13.75 -20.28
N LEU A 66 4.87 13.81 -20.01
CA LEU A 66 5.86 14.32 -20.97
C LEU A 66 6.17 13.33 -22.10
N THR A 67 6.13 12.03 -21.80
CA THR A 67 6.49 10.98 -22.78
C THR A 67 5.29 10.50 -23.61
N THR A 68 4.07 10.69 -23.13
CA THR A 68 2.87 10.23 -23.85
C THR A 68 2.49 11.20 -24.96
N ARG A 69 2.42 10.69 -26.19
CA ARG A 69 1.91 11.47 -27.34
C ARG A 69 0.50 11.97 -27.05
N ALA A 70 0.22 13.24 -27.37
CA ALA A 70 -1.08 13.90 -27.13
C ALA A 70 -2.29 13.11 -27.68
N SER A 71 -2.12 12.39 -28.80
CA SER A 71 -3.16 11.54 -29.39
C SER A 71 -3.53 10.32 -28.56
N LYS A 72 -2.67 9.90 -27.63
CA LYS A 72 -2.87 8.77 -26.71
C LYS A 72 -3.27 9.20 -25.30
N CYS A 73 -3.18 10.50 -24.98
CA CYS A 73 -3.62 11.05 -23.70
C CYS A 73 -5.13 10.91 -23.45
N LYS A 74 -5.93 10.69 -24.50
CA LYS A 74 -7.38 10.41 -24.40
C LYS A 74 -7.70 8.92 -24.24
N SER A 75 -6.71 8.05 -24.20
CA SER A 75 -6.92 6.62 -24.01
C SER A 75 -7.46 6.35 -22.59
N PRO A 76 -8.51 5.53 -22.42
CA PRO A 76 -9.03 5.17 -21.10
C PRO A 76 -7.96 4.64 -20.14
N ILE A 77 -7.00 3.88 -20.66
CA ILE A 77 -5.87 3.34 -19.89
C ILE A 77 -4.96 4.47 -19.37
N PHE A 78 -4.70 5.48 -20.20
CA PHE A 78 -3.87 6.62 -19.79
C PHE A 78 -4.56 7.43 -18.70
N VAL A 79 -5.86 7.72 -18.87
CA VAL A 79 -6.64 8.48 -17.89
C VAL A 79 -6.68 7.75 -16.54
N LEU A 80 -6.94 6.44 -16.53
CA LEU A 80 -6.94 5.67 -15.29
C LEU A 80 -5.57 5.62 -14.62
N ASN A 81 -4.48 5.45 -15.38
CA ASN A 81 -3.14 5.46 -14.80
C ASN A 81 -2.75 6.84 -14.25
N ALA A 82 -3.10 7.92 -14.96
CA ALA A 82 -2.89 9.29 -14.49
C ALA A 82 -3.68 9.56 -13.19
N LEU A 83 -4.95 9.15 -13.15
CA LEU A 83 -5.77 9.24 -11.95
C LEU A 83 -5.19 8.42 -10.79
N SER A 84 -4.75 7.17 -11.04
CA SER A 84 -4.08 6.35 -10.02
C SER A 84 -2.85 7.04 -9.44
N LEU A 85 -2.03 7.71 -10.26
CA LEU A 85 -0.85 8.42 -9.78
C LEU A 85 -1.22 9.65 -8.93
N ILE A 86 -2.23 10.43 -9.32
CA ILE A 86 -2.74 11.57 -8.53
C ILE A 86 -3.34 11.09 -7.21
N ILE A 87 -4.18 10.05 -7.25
CA ILE A 87 -4.78 9.47 -6.04
C ILE A 87 -3.68 8.92 -5.13
N SER A 88 -2.67 8.24 -5.68
CA SER A 88 -1.52 7.73 -4.91
C SER A 88 -0.74 8.85 -4.24
N PHE A 89 -0.52 9.97 -4.92
CA PHE A 89 0.14 11.15 -4.36
C PHE A 89 -0.65 11.70 -3.17
N LEU A 90 -1.95 11.99 -3.38
CA LEU A 90 -2.82 12.53 -2.33
C LEU A 90 -2.94 11.56 -1.15
N ARG A 91 -3.14 10.27 -1.43
CA ARG A 91 -3.23 9.22 -0.41
C ARG A 91 -1.96 9.15 0.44
N SER A 92 -0.79 9.19 -0.18
CA SER A 92 0.49 9.14 0.53
C SER A 92 0.70 10.39 1.40
N LEU A 93 0.29 11.56 0.90
CA LEU A 93 0.31 12.80 1.68
C LEU A 93 -0.59 12.72 2.92
N LEU A 94 -1.85 12.29 2.77
CA LEU A 94 -2.77 12.17 3.92
C LEU A 94 -2.29 11.12 4.94
N GLN A 95 -1.62 10.06 4.48
CA GLN A 95 -0.99 9.07 5.35
C GLN A 95 0.17 9.68 6.15
N ILE A 96 1.07 10.43 5.51
CA ILE A 96 2.15 11.14 6.23
C ILE A 96 1.55 12.08 7.30
N LEU A 97 0.50 12.84 6.95
CA LEU A 97 -0.21 13.71 7.89
C LEU A 97 -0.88 12.94 9.04
N TYR A 98 -1.30 11.69 8.81
CA TYR A 98 -1.80 10.83 9.88
C TYR A 98 -0.67 10.44 10.86
N TYR A 99 0.49 10.00 10.34
CA TYR A 99 1.61 9.51 11.16
C TYR A 99 2.40 10.60 11.88
N ILE A 100 2.35 11.85 11.41
CA ILE A 100 2.90 13.02 12.12
C ILE A 100 1.81 13.72 12.96
N GLY A 101 0.55 13.34 12.76
CA GLY A 101 -0.61 14.00 13.32
C GLY A 101 -0.95 13.59 14.76
N PRO A 102 -2.08 14.10 15.28
CA PRO A 102 -2.49 13.90 16.67
C PRO A 102 -2.84 12.44 17.02
N TRP A 103 -3.04 11.58 16.00
CA TRP A 103 -3.33 10.15 16.17
C TRP A 103 -2.14 9.34 16.69
N THR A 104 -0.92 9.76 16.34
CA THR A 104 0.33 9.07 16.67
C THR A 104 1.13 9.82 17.73
N GLU A 105 0.55 10.85 18.36
CA GLU A 105 1.19 11.54 19.47
C GLU A 105 1.40 10.57 20.64
N ILE A 106 2.63 10.50 21.15
CA ILE A 106 3.07 9.53 22.17
C ILE A 106 2.13 9.52 23.38
N TYR A 107 1.72 10.70 23.87
CA TYR A 107 0.77 10.81 24.98
C TYR A 107 -0.55 10.11 24.66
N ARG A 108 -1.17 10.39 23.51
CA ARG A 108 -2.49 9.84 23.14
C ARG A 108 -2.43 8.35 22.84
N TYR A 109 -1.34 7.91 22.19
CA TYR A 109 -1.12 6.51 21.89
C TYR A 109 -0.97 5.66 23.16
N LEU A 110 -0.18 6.13 24.12
CA LEU A 110 0.07 5.39 25.36
C LEU A 110 -1.07 5.50 26.37
N SER A 111 -1.74 6.66 26.46
CA SER A 111 -2.87 6.86 27.39
C SER A 111 -4.20 6.34 26.83
N ASN A 112 -4.27 5.97 25.54
CA ASN A 112 -5.51 5.70 24.80
C ASN A 112 -6.54 6.84 24.87
N ASP A 113 -6.11 8.07 25.16
CA ASP A 113 -6.96 9.24 25.21
C ASP A 113 -7.05 9.91 23.83
N TYR A 114 -8.13 9.57 23.11
CA TYR A 114 -8.45 10.15 21.80
C TYR A 114 -9.53 11.24 21.86
N SER A 115 -9.92 11.68 23.07
CA SER A 115 -11.01 12.64 23.27
C SER A 115 -10.71 14.03 22.70
N THR A 116 -9.44 14.43 22.68
CA THR A 116 -9.00 15.76 22.24
C THR A 116 -8.60 15.82 20.76
N ILE A 117 -8.87 14.77 19.97
CA ILE A 117 -8.47 14.76 18.55
C ILE A 117 -9.33 15.76 17.77
N PRO A 118 -8.71 16.68 16.98
CA PRO A 118 -9.46 17.63 16.18
C PRO A 118 -10.24 16.93 15.06
N ARG A 119 -11.43 17.44 14.74
CA ARG A 119 -12.29 16.90 13.66
C ARG A 119 -11.57 16.84 12.29
N SER A 120 -10.60 17.71 12.05
CA SER A 120 -9.76 17.69 10.84
C SER A 120 -8.94 16.40 10.72
N ALA A 121 -8.47 15.84 11.83
CA ALA A 121 -7.69 14.60 11.84
C ALA A 121 -8.56 13.35 11.59
N TYR A 122 -9.84 13.38 12.01
CA TYR A 122 -10.83 12.37 11.59
C TYR A 122 -11.09 12.47 10.09
N GLY A 123 -11.33 13.68 9.58
CA GLY A 123 -11.52 13.92 8.15
C GLY A 123 -10.34 13.44 7.30
N ASN A 124 -9.11 13.74 7.72
CA ASN A 124 -7.88 13.26 7.08
C ASN A 124 -7.83 11.72 7.00
N SER A 125 -8.16 11.04 8.10
CA SER A 125 -8.08 9.57 8.19
C SER A 125 -9.16 8.89 7.34
N VAL A 126 -10.38 9.43 7.35
CA VAL A 126 -11.47 8.95 6.49
C VAL A 126 -11.10 9.17 5.02
N ALA A 127 -10.63 10.36 4.66
CA ALA A 127 -10.20 10.67 3.29
C ALA A 127 -9.04 9.76 2.84
N ALA A 128 -8.03 9.52 3.68
CA ALA A 128 -6.93 8.61 3.39
C ALA A 128 -7.41 7.18 3.13
N THR A 129 -8.38 6.71 3.91
CA THR A 129 -8.99 5.38 3.75
C THR A 129 -9.74 5.28 2.41
N LEU A 130 -10.58 6.27 2.10
CA LEU A 130 -11.33 6.32 0.84
C LEU A 130 -10.43 6.43 -0.38
N LEU A 131 -9.40 7.29 -0.34
CA LEU A 131 -8.41 7.38 -1.42
C LEU A 131 -7.66 6.07 -1.64
N THR A 132 -7.40 5.31 -0.57
CA THR A 132 -6.77 3.99 -0.71
C THR A 132 -7.70 3.00 -1.42
N PHE A 133 -9.00 3.05 -1.15
CA PHE A 133 -9.99 2.25 -1.87
C PHE A 133 -10.09 2.67 -3.35
N PHE A 134 -10.20 3.97 -3.62
CA PHE A 134 -10.24 4.48 -4.99
C PHE A 134 -8.99 4.13 -5.79
N LEU A 135 -7.80 4.20 -5.16
CA LEU A 135 -6.55 3.81 -5.79
C LEU A 135 -6.57 2.33 -6.21
N LEU A 136 -7.03 1.44 -5.35
CA LEU A 136 -7.13 0.03 -5.70
C LEU A 136 -8.08 -0.16 -6.89
N MET A 137 -9.27 0.46 -6.84
CA MET A 137 -10.23 0.36 -7.94
C MET A 137 -9.67 0.85 -9.27
N THR A 138 -8.92 1.95 -9.28
CA THR A 138 -8.33 2.47 -10.54
C THR A 138 -7.18 1.58 -11.04
N ILE A 139 -6.40 0.99 -10.15
CA ILE A 139 -5.34 0.00 -10.50
C ILE A 139 -5.99 -1.25 -11.11
N GLU A 140 -6.96 -1.83 -10.43
CA GLU A 140 -7.72 -3.01 -10.84
C GLU A 140 -8.43 -2.79 -12.19
N ALA A 141 -9.11 -1.66 -12.36
CA ALA A 141 -9.74 -1.29 -13.62
C ALA A 141 -8.70 -1.14 -14.75
N SER A 142 -7.53 -0.55 -14.47
CA SER A 142 -6.45 -0.42 -15.43
C SER A 142 -5.91 -1.79 -15.86
N LEU A 143 -5.71 -2.72 -14.92
CA LEU A 143 -5.25 -4.08 -15.19
C LEU A 143 -6.24 -4.86 -16.06
N VAL A 144 -7.53 -4.77 -15.77
CA VAL A 144 -8.59 -5.39 -16.57
C VAL A 144 -8.60 -4.82 -18.00
N LEU A 145 -8.48 -3.51 -18.17
CA LEU A 145 -8.45 -2.89 -19.51
C LEU A 145 -7.19 -3.28 -20.29
N GLN A 146 -6.02 -3.26 -19.66
CA GLN A 146 -4.77 -3.68 -20.26
C GLN A 146 -4.84 -5.15 -20.71
N THR A 147 -5.40 -6.02 -19.87
CA THR A 147 -5.61 -7.43 -20.20
C THR A 147 -6.54 -7.58 -21.40
N ASN A 148 -7.67 -6.87 -21.41
CA ASN A 148 -8.60 -6.88 -22.54
C ASN A 148 -7.93 -6.44 -23.85
N VAL A 149 -7.14 -5.36 -23.83
CA VAL A 149 -6.43 -4.87 -25.02
C VAL A 149 -5.40 -5.89 -25.52
N VAL A 150 -4.63 -6.50 -24.62
CA VAL A 150 -3.61 -7.50 -24.96
C VAL A 150 -4.25 -8.78 -25.52
N CYS A 151 -5.38 -9.22 -24.94
CA CYS A 151 -6.12 -10.40 -25.37
C CYS A 151 -6.96 -10.20 -26.63
N LYS A 152 -7.20 -8.96 -27.11
CA LYS A 152 -7.89 -8.71 -28.40
C LYS A 152 -7.21 -9.39 -29.59
N THR A 153 -5.92 -9.69 -29.50
CA THR A 153 -5.14 -10.40 -30.54
C THR A 153 -5.31 -11.92 -30.50
N MET A 154 -6.05 -12.47 -29.54
CA MET A 154 -6.27 -13.92 -29.40
C MET A 154 -7.61 -14.37 -30.00
N SER A 155 -7.73 -15.67 -30.26
CA SER A 155 -9.00 -16.28 -30.62
C SER A 155 -10.07 -15.98 -29.56
N ASN A 156 -11.29 -15.69 -30.02
CA ASN A 156 -12.43 -15.37 -29.16
C ASN A 156 -12.69 -16.46 -28.11
N ARG A 157 -12.37 -17.73 -28.41
CA ARG A 157 -12.55 -18.87 -27.48
C ARG A 157 -11.71 -18.76 -26.21
N ILE A 158 -10.53 -18.16 -26.27
CA ILE A 158 -9.64 -17.96 -25.11
C ILE A 158 -9.89 -16.57 -24.50
N ARG A 159 -10.27 -15.59 -25.30
CA ARG A 159 -10.50 -14.22 -24.84
C ARG A 159 -11.62 -14.11 -23.81
N TRP A 160 -12.78 -14.70 -24.09
CA TRP A 160 -13.95 -14.62 -23.20
C TRP A 160 -13.69 -15.19 -21.79
N PRO A 161 -13.16 -16.42 -21.62
CA PRO A 161 -12.89 -16.94 -20.29
C PRO A 161 -11.81 -16.15 -19.55
N VAL A 162 -10.75 -15.68 -20.24
CA VAL A 162 -9.70 -14.87 -19.62
C VAL A 162 -10.26 -13.53 -19.12
N THR A 163 -11.02 -12.81 -19.95
CA THR A 163 -11.65 -11.55 -19.55
C THR A 163 -12.65 -11.74 -18.41
N ALA A 164 -13.48 -12.80 -18.46
CA ALA A 164 -14.44 -13.09 -17.40
C ALA A 164 -13.73 -13.40 -16.08
N LEU A 165 -12.69 -14.23 -16.11
CA LEU A 165 -11.90 -14.55 -14.92
C LEU A 165 -11.17 -13.32 -14.36
N SER A 166 -10.60 -12.48 -15.22
CA SER A 166 -10.01 -11.19 -14.82
C SER A 166 -11.01 -10.29 -14.11
N MET A 167 -12.25 -10.20 -14.60
CA MET A 167 -13.29 -9.40 -13.93
C MET A 167 -13.64 -9.97 -12.56
N VAL A 168 -13.78 -11.30 -12.44
CA VAL A 168 -14.11 -11.96 -11.16
C VAL A 168 -13.00 -11.75 -10.13
N VAL A 169 -11.74 -11.99 -10.50
CA VAL A 169 -10.58 -11.81 -9.61
C VAL A 169 -10.47 -10.36 -9.14
N SER A 170 -10.63 -9.42 -10.07
CA SER A 170 -10.60 -7.98 -9.78
C SER A 170 -11.74 -7.55 -8.86
N LEU A 171 -12.96 -8.01 -9.12
CA LEU A 171 -14.13 -7.71 -8.30
C LEU A 171 -13.98 -8.27 -6.88
N LEU A 172 -13.39 -9.46 -6.75
CA LEU A 172 -13.12 -10.07 -5.44
C LEU A 172 -12.14 -9.22 -4.62
N ALA A 173 -11.03 -8.77 -5.22
CA ALA A 173 -10.07 -7.89 -4.56
C ALA A 173 -10.72 -6.56 -4.13
N VAL A 174 -11.52 -5.95 -5.00
CA VAL A 174 -12.27 -4.72 -4.69
C VAL A 174 -13.29 -4.94 -3.57
N ALA A 175 -13.99 -6.08 -3.55
CA ALA A 175 -14.99 -6.39 -2.52
C ALA A 175 -14.37 -6.52 -1.13
N PHE A 176 -13.25 -7.25 -1.00
CA PHE A 176 -12.53 -7.36 0.28
C PHE A 176 -12.03 -6.00 0.75
N ARG A 177 -11.49 -5.18 -0.16
CA ARG A 177 -11.03 -3.83 0.15
C ARG A 177 -12.17 -2.91 0.58
N PHE A 178 -13.32 -3.04 -0.06
CA PHE A 178 -14.51 -2.26 0.27
C PHE A 178 -15.00 -2.60 1.69
N ALA A 179 -15.10 -3.88 2.02
CA ALA A 179 -15.44 -4.33 3.37
C ALA A 179 -14.46 -3.79 4.42
N LEU A 180 -13.15 -3.85 4.14
CA LEU A 180 -12.12 -3.29 5.02
C LEU A 180 -12.24 -1.77 5.17
N THR A 181 -12.58 -1.06 4.09
CA THR A 181 -12.75 0.39 4.10
C THR A 181 -13.91 0.80 5.00
N ILE A 182 -15.04 0.10 4.95
CA ILE A 182 -16.17 0.34 5.86
C ILE A 182 -15.73 0.14 7.31
N ARG A 183 -15.06 -0.98 7.61
CA ARG A 183 -14.59 -1.26 8.98
C ARG A 183 -13.58 -0.24 9.48
N ASN A 184 -12.68 0.23 8.63
CA ASN A 184 -11.75 1.30 8.97
C ASN A 184 -12.45 2.62 9.24
N VAL A 185 -13.44 3.00 8.43
CA VAL A 185 -14.22 4.24 8.65
C VAL A 185 -15.03 4.14 9.95
N GLU A 186 -15.70 3.01 10.20
CA GLU A 186 -16.38 2.76 11.48
C GLU A 186 -15.42 2.84 12.67
N GLY A 187 -14.23 2.25 12.55
CA GLY A 187 -13.21 2.26 13.59
C GLY A 187 -12.64 3.65 13.85
N ILE A 188 -12.41 4.43 12.79
CA ILE A 188 -11.96 5.83 12.90
C ILE A 188 -13.04 6.67 13.59
N LEU A 189 -14.30 6.58 13.16
CA LEU A 189 -15.39 7.37 13.74
C LEU A 189 -15.74 6.95 15.18
N GLY A 190 -15.59 5.67 15.51
CA GLY A 190 -15.80 5.14 16.84
C GLY A 190 -14.58 5.25 17.76
N ALA A 191 -13.41 5.65 17.25
CA ALA A 191 -12.11 5.58 17.94
C ALA A 191 -11.83 4.19 18.57
N ILE A 192 -12.33 3.12 17.95
CA ILE A 192 -12.22 1.74 18.46
C ILE A 192 -11.63 0.85 17.36
N VAL A 193 -10.61 0.07 17.73
CA VAL A 193 -10.06 -0.97 16.86
C VAL A 193 -10.89 -2.25 17.05
N LYS A 194 -11.69 -2.61 16.04
CA LYS A 194 -12.40 -3.90 16.03
C LYS A 194 -11.41 -5.03 15.75
N ALA A 195 -11.47 -6.12 16.53
CA ALA A 195 -10.59 -7.27 16.38
C ALA A 195 -10.65 -7.88 14.96
N ASP A 196 -11.83 -7.88 14.34
CA ASP A 196 -12.05 -8.41 12.99
C ASP A 196 -11.32 -7.61 11.89
N THR A 197 -10.99 -6.34 12.14
CA THR A 197 -10.31 -5.48 11.16
C THR A 197 -8.94 -6.03 10.79
N LEU A 198 -8.23 -6.68 11.72
CA LEU A 198 -6.91 -7.25 11.44
C LEU A 198 -7.01 -8.47 10.52
N MET A 199 -7.98 -9.36 10.77
CA MET A 199 -8.20 -10.54 9.93
C MET A 199 -8.66 -10.13 8.52
N LEU A 200 -9.59 -9.18 8.44
CA LEU A 200 -10.08 -8.64 7.18
C LEU A 200 -8.98 -7.89 6.42
N GLY A 201 -8.11 -7.18 7.15
CA GLY A 201 -6.93 -6.51 6.59
C GLY A 201 -5.97 -7.49 5.91
N ARG A 202 -5.65 -8.61 6.59
CA ARG A 202 -4.83 -9.68 6.01
C ARG A 202 -5.48 -10.32 4.79
N ALA A 203 -6.79 -10.60 4.85
CA ALA A 203 -7.53 -11.17 3.72
C ALA A 203 -7.53 -10.23 2.50
N SER A 204 -7.74 -8.93 2.71
CA SER A 204 -7.68 -7.91 1.65
C SER A 204 -6.30 -7.88 1.00
N LEU A 205 -5.21 -7.85 1.78
CA LEU A 205 -3.84 -7.85 1.26
C LEU A 205 -3.53 -9.09 0.42
N ILE A 206 -3.97 -10.26 0.88
CA ILE A 206 -3.79 -11.52 0.12
C ILE A 206 -4.58 -11.47 -1.19
N ALA A 207 -5.83 -11.01 -1.16
CA ALA A 207 -6.67 -10.90 -2.36
C ALA A 207 -6.09 -9.91 -3.38
N GLU A 208 -5.63 -8.74 -2.92
CA GLU A 208 -4.97 -7.73 -3.76
C GLU A 208 -3.68 -8.28 -4.40
N THR A 209 -2.86 -8.98 -3.61
CA THR A 209 -1.60 -9.59 -4.11
C THR A 209 -1.88 -10.71 -5.11
N ALA A 210 -2.86 -11.58 -4.82
CA ALA A 210 -3.26 -12.65 -5.71
C ALA A 210 -3.83 -12.12 -7.04
N SER A 211 -4.60 -11.03 -7.00
CA SER A 211 -5.09 -10.34 -8.19
C SER A 211 -3.94 -9.83 -9.06
N LEU A 212 -2.98 -9.11 -8.47
CA LEU A 212 -1.80 -8.63 -9.18
C LEU A 212 -1.00 -9.76 -9.82
N TRP A 213 -0.77 -10.85 -9.07
CA TRP A 213 -0.10 -12.04 -9.59
C TRP A 213 -0.82 -12.66 -10.79
N PHE A 214 -2.14 -12.78 -10.70
CA PHE A 214 -2.96 -13.29 -11.77
C PHE A 214 -2.80 -12.45 -13.04
N PHE A 215 -2.90 -11.13 -12.94
CA PHE A 215 -2.70 -10.22 -14.08
C PHE A 215 -1.27 -10.26 -14.62
N CYS A 216 -0.25 -10.22 -13.76
CA CYS A 216 1.15 -10.34 -14.16
C CYS A 216 1.41 -11.64 -14.92
N THR A 217 0.85 -12.76 -14.47
CA THR A 217 0.99 -14.07 -15.13
C THR A 217 0.40 -14.04 -16.54
N ILE A 218 -0.79 -13.46 -16.71
CA ILE A 218 -1.41 -13.30 -18.04
C ILE A 218 -0.51 -12.47 -18.96
N PHE A 219 0.01 -11.33 -18.48
CA PHE A 219 0.90 -10.49 -19.28
C PHE A 219 2.18 -11.22 -19.66
N VAL A 220 2.85 -11.89 -18.72
CA VAL A 220 4.10 -12.62 -18.99
C VAL A 220 3.87 -13.74 -19.99
N ILE A 221 2.83 -14.56 -19.83
CA ILE A 221 2.52 -15.67 -20.75
C ILE A 221 2.22 -15.12 -22.16
N LYS A 222 1.38 -14.10 -22.26
CA LYS A 222 0.93 -13.58 -23.56
C LYS A 222 2.02 -12.81 -24.29
N LEU A 223 2.78 -11.97 -23.57
CA LEU A 223 3.92 -11.27 -24.16
C LEU A 223 5.03 -12.27 -24.53
N GLY A 224 5.31 -13.26 -23.67
CA GLY A 224 6.25 -14.35 -23.94
C GLY A 224 5.89 -15.14 -25.20
N TRP A 225 4.62 -15.53 -25.34
CA TRP A 225 4.13 -16.20 -26.56
C TRP A 225 4.29 -15.33 -27.81
N THR A 226 3.96 -14.03 -27.69
CA THR A 226 4.08 -13.09 -28.81
C THR A 226 5.54 -12.89 -29.23
N LEU A 227 6.47 -12.83 -28.26
CA LEU A 227 7.91 -12.78 -28.51
C LEU A 227 8.43 -14.06 -29.16
N TYR A 228 7.97 -15.23 -28.69
CA TYR A 228 8.31 -16.52 -29.30
C TYR A 228 7.89 -16.58 -30.78
N GLN A 229 6.64 -16.17 -31.08
CA GLN A 229 6.15 -16.12 -32.46
C GLN A 229 6.94 -15.13 -33.32
N ARG A 230 7.28 -13.95 -32.79
CA ARG A 230 8.12 -12.96 -33.49
C ARG A 230 9.54 -13.47 -33.76
N LYS A 231 10.13 -14.19 -32.80
CA LYS A 231 11.45 -14.82 -32.98
C LYS A 231 11.42 -15.91 -34.05
N LYS A 232 10.34 -16.69 -34.12
CA LYS A 232 10.11 -17.67 -35.19
C LYS A 232 10.00 -17.01 -36.58
N LEU A 233 9.49 -15.78 -36.64
CA LEU A 233 9.40 -14.95 -37.86
C LEU A 233 10.68 -14.16 -38.17
N GLY A 234 11.79 -14.40 -37.47
CA GLY A 234 13.10 -13.79 -37.77
C GLY A 234 13.29 -12.35 -37.26
N LEU A 235 12.30 -11.77 -36.57
CA LEU A 235 12.40 -10.42 -36.01
C LEU A 235 13.18 -10.46 -34.69
N LYS A 236 14.49 -10.27 -34.76
CA LYS A 236 15.43 -10.28 -33.61
C LYS A 236 15.58 -8.94 -32.87
N GLN A 237 14.86 -7.89 -33.26
CA GLN A 237 15.04 -6.57 -32.65
C GLN A 237 14.50 -6.52 -31.22
N TRP A 238 15.30 -5.91 -30.33
CA TRP A 238 14.87 -5.63 -28.97
C TRP A 238 13.75 -4.58 -28.99
N GLY A 239 12.56 -4.99 -28.58
CA GLY A 239 11.35 -4.17 -28.69
C GLY A 239 10.77 -3.80 -27.32
N PRO A 240 9.92 -2.75 -27.25
CA PRO A 240 9.21 -2.36 -26.02
C PRO A 240 8.47 -3.52 -25.33
N MET A 241 8.08 -4.54 -26.10
CA MET A 241 7.40 -5.74 -25.63
C MET A 241 8.24 -6.60 -24.67
N GLN A 242 9.57 -6.63 -24.81
CA GLN A 242 10.46 -7.35 -23.89
C GLN A 242 10.59 -6.64 -22.55
N ILE A 243 10.67 -5.31 -22.56
CA ILE A 243 10.77 -4.48 -21.35
C ILE A 243 9.54 -4.68 -20.46
N ILE A 244 8.34 -4.67 -21.04
CA ILE A 244 7.09 -4.91 -20.29
C ILE A 244 7.06 -6.32 -19.69
N THR A 245 7.60 -7.32 -20.41
CA THR A 245 7.66 -8.70 -19.91
C THR A 245 8.60 -8.83 -18.72
N ILE A 246 9.79 -8.21 -18.80
CA ILE A 246 10.76 -8.18 -17.69
C ILE A 246 10.16 -7.43 -16.50
N MET A 247 9.55 -6.27 -16.72
CA MET A 247 8.91 -5.49 -15.67
C MET A 247 7.80 -6.31 -14.97
N ALA A 248 6.92 -6.97 -15.73
CA ALA A 248 5.89 -7.84 -15.16
C ALA A 248 6.48 -9.02 -14.36
N GLY A 249 7.60 -9.59 -14.81
CA GLY A 249 8.35 -10.61 -14.07
C GLY A 249 8.98 -10.06 -12.78
N CYS A 250 9.59 -8.88 -12.82
CA CYS A 250 10.13 -8.20 -11.62
C CYS A 250 9.02 -7.91 -10.60
N THR A 251 7.85 -7.43 -11.05
CA THR A 251 6.68 -7.19 -10.19
C THR A 251 6.13 -8.49 -9.58
N MET A 252 6.40 -9.65 -10.16
CA MET A 252 6.04 -10.96 -9.58
C MET A 252 7.08 -11.42 -8.56
N ILE A 253 8.37 -11.36 -8.88
CA ILE A 253 9.46 -11.93 -8.06
C ILE A 253 9.75 -11.08 -6.81
N ILE A 254 9.71 -9.75 -6.93
CA ILE A 254 10.10 -8.86 -5.83
C ILE A 254 9.15 -9.02 -4.63
N PRO A 255 7.81 -8.96 -4.78
CA PRO A 255 6.90 -9.17 -3.65
C PRO A 255 6.99 -10.57 -3.04
N CYS A 256 7.33 -11.62 -3.82
CA CYS A 256 7.52 -12.97 -3.28
C CYS A 256 8.56 -13.00 -2.16
N LYS A 257 9.70 -12.31 -2.39
CA LYS A 257 10.84 -12.39 -1.48
C LYS A 257 10.65 -11.62 -0.18
N TYR A 258 9.75 -10.64 -0.16
CA TYR A 258 9.49 -9.79 0.99
C TYR A 258 8.15 -10.10 1.69
N HIS A 259 7.41 -11.13 1.27
CA HIS A 259 6.18 -11.53 1.94
C HIS A 259 6.50 -12.35 3.22
N PRO A 260 6.00 -11.93 4.41
CA PRO A 260 6.45 -12.48 5.70
C PRO A 260 6.06 -13.94 5.97
N THR A 261 5.19 -14.58 5.18
CA THR A 261 4.97 -16.04 5.32
C THR A 261 6.13 -16.88 4.82
N PHE A 262 6.96 -16.40 3.88
CA PHE A 262 8.10 -17.18 3.38
C PHE A 262 9.36 -17.07 4.26
N GLN A 263 9.39 -16.13 5.20
CA GLN A 263 10.55 -15.97 6.10
C GLN A 263 10.50 -16.92 7.30
N LYS A 264 9.38 -17.63 7.52
CA LYS A 264 9.26 -18.66 8.55
C LYS A 264 9.77 -20.04 8.13
N GLU A 265 10.10 -20.25 6.85
CA GLU A 265 10.63 -21.53 6.35
C GLU A 265 12.15 -21.52 6.12
N THR A 266 12.83 -20.41 6.42
CA THR A 266 14.29 -20.27 6.24
C THR A 266 15.01 -19.73 7.48
N ASN A 267 14.54 -20.09 8.68
CA ASN A 267 15.33 -20.06 9.91
C ASN A 267 15.06 -21.30 10.73
#